data_AF-A0A9E5LM47-F1
#
_entry.id   AF-A0A9E5LM47-F1
#
_cell.length_a   1.000
_cell.length_b   1.000
_cell.length_c   1.000
_cell.angle_alpha   90.00
_cell.angle_beta   90.00
_cell.angle_gamma   90.00
#
_symmetry.space_group_name_H-M   'P 1'
#
loop_
_entity.id
_entity.type
_entity.pdbx_description
1 polymer ?
#
loop_
_entity_poly.entity_id
_entity_poly.type
_entity_poly.pdbx_seq_one_letter_code
_entity_poly.pdbx_strand_id
1 'polypeptide(L)'
;EIILDNLHLIGSGKFDLLKRRSGCSDLEVSDIFRKIKSFNPKPGLIFEYSDAPIREPDIKVREDNGDWIVELNNSTLPEVKISKDFAKELNRKTTDKAEREFIREKITEAKWLANAISKRNETMLKVGSEIIKRQTEFLEKGSQYIQPMILNDIAEAVGMHESTISRVTTGSLIQTPRGTLELKAFFSVGVKQGNDSETKSAASIKFRIKKLIEQEDPSSPISDDAIVETLQEDGVSVARRTVAKYRKMENIPSSFARKRRNIISGATL
;
A
#
# COMPACT_ATOMS: atom_id res chain seq x y z
N GLU A 1 23.92 19.00 33.17
CA GLU A 1 22.59 19.21 33.78
C GLU A 1 21.70 20.10 32.93
N ILE A 2 21.96 21.40 32.78
CA ILE A 2 21.04 22.35 32.14
C ILE A 2 20.54 21.91 30.75
N ILE A 3 21.41 21.31 29.93
CA ILE A 3 21.03 20.81 28.60
C ILE A 3 20.13 19.56 28.69
N LEU A 4 20.38 18.67 29.64
CA LEU A 4 19.55 17.48 29.89
C LEU A 4 18.18 17.89 30.44
N ASP A 5 18.12 18.85 31.36
CA ASP A 5 16.86 19.36 31.92
C ASP A 5 16.01 20.11 30.88
N ASN A 6 16.63 20.56 29.80
CA ASN A 6 15.99 21.28 28.70
C ASN A 6 15.93 20.46 27.39
N LEU A 7 15.92 19.12 27.46
CA LEU A 7 15.76 18.22 26.29
C LEU A 7 14.52 18.56 25.43
N HIS A 8 13.45 19.07 26.03
CA HIS A 8 12.25 19.52 25.32
C HIS A 8 12.50 20.74 24.39
N LEU A 9 13.46 21.61 24.71
CA LEU A 9 13.88 22.72 23.85
C LEU A 9 14.65 22.22 22.62
N ILE A 10 15.39 21.13 22.79
CA ILE A 10 16.09 20.44 21.69
C ILE A 10 15.06 19.82 20.73
N GLY A 11 14.07 19.09 21.27
CA GLY A 11 13.00 18.48 20.47
C GLY A 11 12.13 19.50 19.72
N SER A 12 11.96 20.71 20.28
CA SER A 12 11.21 21.81 19.65
C SER A 12 12.04 22.70 18.73
N GLY A 13 13.36 22.47 18.65
CA GLY A 13 14.29 23.19 17.78
C GLY A 13 14.55 24.64 18.19
N LYS A 14 14.45 24.96 19.48
CA LYS A 14 14.64 26.31 20.04
C LYS A 14 16.06 26.48 20.58
N PHE A 15 17.05 26.44 19.69
CA PHE A 15 18.48 26.47 20.05
C PHE A 15 18.92 27.79 20.69
N ASP A 16 18.36 28.91 20.26
CA ASP A 16 18.74 30.22 20.82
C ASP A 16 18.34 30.37 22.29
N LEU A 17 17.20 29.77 22.67
CA LEU A 17 16.75 29.74 24.06
C LEU A 17 17.57 28.75 24.89
N LEU A 18 17.99 27.64 24.30
CA LEU A 18 18.88 26.68 24.94
C LEU A 18 20.25 27.31 25.22
N LYS A 19 20.84 28.00 24.23
CA LYS A 19 22.11 28.74 24.36
C LYS A 19 22.06 29.79 25.45
N ARG A 20 21.00 30.60 25.47
CA ARG A 20 20.79 31.63 26.51
C ARG A 20 20.67 31.05 27.91
N ARG A 21 20.10 29.84 28.05
CA ARG A 21 19.94 29.16 29.35
C ARG A 21 21.17 28.38 29.78
N SER A 22 21.92 27.78 28.84
CA SER A 22 23.08 26.96 29.15
C SER A 22 24.40 27.74 29.19
N GLY A 23 24.45 28.93 28.59
CA GLY A 23 25.66 29.74 28.50
C GLY A 23 26.74 29.16 27.57
N CYS A 24 26.40 28.11 26.79
CA CYS A 24 27.34 27.40 25.93
C CYS A 24 27.48 28.05 24.56
N SER A 25 28.66 27.91 23.96
CA SER A 25 28.95 28.28 22.57
C SER A 25 28.29 27.33 21.56
N ASP A 26 28.16 27.77 20.30
CA ASP A 26 27.56 26.96 19.22
C ASP A 26 28.29 25.62 19.01
N LEU A 27 29.62 25.61 19.18
CA LEU A 27 30.45 24.42 19.04
C LEU A 27 30.17 23.40 20.16
N GLU A 28 30.10 23.86 21.41
CA GLU A 28 29.84 22.99 22.57
C GLU A 28 28.43 22.38 22.52
N VAL A 29 27.43 23.15 22.09
CA VAL A 29 26.06 22.64 21.92
C VAL A 29 26.03 21.59 20.81
N SER A 30 26.75 21.80 19.71
CA SER A 30 26.85 20.85 18.60
C SER A 30 27.50 19.53 19.02
N ASP A 31 28.59 19.59 19.80
CA ASP A 31 29.31 18.40 20.28
C ASP A 31 28.46 17.57 21.26
N ILE A 32 27.77 18.23 22.18
CA ILE A 32 26.85 17.57 23.12
C ILE A 32 25.69 16.92 22.35
N PHE A 33 25.19 17.58 21.30
CA PHE A 33 24.12 17.06 20.48
C PHE A 33 24.55 15.83 19.66
N ARG A 34 25.77 15.84 19.11
CA ARG A 34 26.37 14.68 18.44
C ARG A 34 26.44 13.49 19.39
N LYS A 35 26.82 13.73 20.66
CA LYS A 35 26.86 12.69 21.69
C LYS A 35 25.48 12.17 22.06
N ILE A 36 24.48 13.03 22.25
CA ILE A 36 23.10 12.62 22.54
C ILE A 36 22.51 11.78 21.40
N LYS A 37 22.73 12.19 20.15
CA LYS A 37 22.28 11.44 18.96
C LYS A 37 22.97 10.09 18.77
N SER A 38 24.15 9.89 19.37
CA SER A 38 24.86 8.61 19.29
C SER A 38 24.17 7.51 20.10
N PHE A 39 23.34 7.87 21.09
CA PHE A 39 22.56 6.91 21.84
C PHE A 39 21.35 6.43 21.04
N ASN A 40 21.15 5.12 20.98
CA ASN A 40 19.93 4.54 20.43
C ASN A 40 18.78 4.72 21.44
N PRO A 41 17.73 5.51 21.13
CA PRO A 41 16.62 5.72 22.05
C PRO A 41 15.73 4.47 22.22
N LYS A 42 15.88 3.48 21.33
CA LYS A 42 15.08 2.25 21.32
C LYS A 42 15.98 1.04 20.98
N PRO A 43 16.94 0.68 21.85
CA PRO A 43 17.84 -0.45 21.60
C PRO A 43 17.08 -1.78 21.45
N GLY A 44 15.91 -1.89 22.07
CA GLY A 44 15.01 -3.04 21.97
C GLY A 44 14.44 -3.32 20.59
N LEU A 45 14.37 -2.32 19.68
CA LEU A 45 13.87 -2.51 18.31
C LEU A 45 14.74 -3.47 17.50
N ILE A 46 16.02 -3.61 17.86
CA ILE A 46 16.95 -4.54 17.19
C ILE A 46 16.53 -6.00 17.44
N PHE A 47 15.77 -6.25 18.51
CA PHE A 47 15.22 -7.56 18.86
C PHE A 47 13.73 -7.70 18.46
N GLU A 48 13.15 -6.65 17.85
CA GLU A 48 11.78 -6.71 17.35
C GLU A 48 11.79 -7.47 16.01
N TYR A 49 11.65 -8.79 16.09
CA TYR A 49 11.29 -9.62 14.94
C TYR A 49 9.81 -9.39 14.60
N SER A 50 9.52 -8.27 13.95
CA SER A 50 8.25 -8.08 13.25
C SER A 50 8.43 -8.49 11.79
N ASP A 51 8.66 -9.79 11.55
CA ASP A 51 8.13 -10.37 10.33
C ASP A 51 6.61 -10.47 10.54
N ALA A 52 5.92 -9.35 10.30
CA ALA A 52 4.48 -9.42 10.10
C ALA A 52 4.28 -10.51 9.04
N PRO A 53 3.56 -11.61 9.33
CA PRO A 53 3.46 -12.69 8.39
C PRO A 53 2.85 -12.12 7.11
N ILE A 54 3.69 -12.00 6.07
CA ILE A 54 3.23 -11.62 4.75
C ILE A 54 2.36 -12.80 4.33
N ARG A 55 1.04 -12.61 4.49
CA ARG A 55 0.07 -13.58 4.02
C ARG A 55 0.39 -13.87 2.56
N GLU A 56 0.54 -15.15 2.24
CA GLU A 56 0.81 -15.56 0.87
C GLU A 56 -0.24 -14.98 -0.08
N PRO A 57 0.17 -14.52 -1.27
CA PRO A 57 -0.73 -13.92 -2.24
C PRO A 57 -1.79 -14.93 -2.70
N ASP A 58 -3.00 -14.47 -2.99
CA ASP A 58 -4.08 -15.32 -3.52
C ASP A 58 -3.91 -15.56 -5.03
N ILE A 59 -3.37 -14.56 -5.75
CA ILE A 59 -3.06 -14.62 -7.19
C ILE A 59 -1.67 -14.08 -7.49
N LYS A 60 -1.07 -14.54 -8.59
CA LYS A 60 0.27 -14.16 -9.05
C LYS A 60 0.20 -13.70 -10.50
N VAL A 61 1.02 -12.72 -10.85
CA VAL A 61 1.13 -12.19 -12.21
C VAL A 61 2.47 -12.62 -12.79
N ARG A 62 2.44 -13.20 -13.99
CA ARG A 62 3.63 -13.58 -14.77
C ARG A 62 3.55 -12.98 -16.16
N GLU A 63 4.69 -12.58 -16.69
CA GLU A 63 4.82 -12.19 -18.09
C GLU A 63 5.11 -13.44 -18.94
N ASP A 64 4.38 -13.61 -20.04
CA ASP A 64 4.56 -14.69 -20.99
C ASP A 64 4.47 -14.12 -22.41
N ASN A 65 5.59 -14.09 -23.14
CA ASN A 65 5.67 -13.59 -24.53
C ASN A 65 5.13 -12.16 -24.75
N GLY A 66 5.25 -11.28 -23.74
CA GLY A 66 4.77 -9.90 -23.79
C GLY A 66 3.32 -9.71 -23.33
N ASP A 67 2.62 -10.80 -22.99
CA ASP A 67 1.29 -10.75 -22.36
C ASP A 67 1.39 -10.99 -20.84
N TRP A 68 0.56 -10.26 -20.09
CA TRP A 68 0.45 -10.43 -18.65
C TRP A 68 -0.61 -11.48 -18.30
N ILE A 69 -0.18 -12.58 -17.69
CA ILE A 69 -1.04 -13.69 -17.27
C ILE A 69 -1.21 -13.65 -15.76
N VAL A 70 -2.46 -13.79 -15.30
CA VAL A 70 -2.81 -13.92 -13.88
C VAL A 70 -3.15 -15.36 -13.58
N GLU A 71 -2.47 -15.92 -12.58
CA GLU A 71 -2.63 -17.31 -12.14
C GLU A 71 -3.01 -17.35 -10.65
N LEU A 72 -3.74 -18.39 -10.24
CA LEU A 72 -4.05 -18.62 -8.82
C LEU A 72 -2.82 -19.14 -8.09
N ASN A 73 -2.64 -18.70 -6.85
CA ASN A 73 -1.65 -19.31 -5.99
C ASN A 73 -2.22 -20.57 -5.35
N ASN A 74 -1.89 -21.73 -5.91
CA ASN A 74 -2.41 -23.01 -5.42
C ASN A 74 -1.91 -23.41 -4.02
N SER A 75 -0.89 -22.76 -3.46
CA SER A 75 -0.41 -23.02 -2.09
C SER A 75 -1.40 -22.57 -1.01
N THR A 76 -2.24 -21.59 -1.32
CA THR A 76 -3.19 -20.98 -0.36
C THR A 76 -4.63 -21.42 -0.57
N LEU A 77 -4.91 -22.20 -1.61
CA LEU A 77 -6.27 -22.57 -1.98
C LEU A 77 -6.76 -23.80 -1.21
N PRO A 78 -7.87 -23.71 -0.46
CA PRO A 78 -8.48 -24.89 0.13
C PRO A 78 -9.05 -25.79 -0.97
N GLU A 79 -8.55 -27.02 -1.06
CA GLU A 79 -9.06 -28.02 -2.00
C GLU A 79 -10.10 -28.91 -1.32
N VAL A 80 -11.33 -28.92 -1.82
CA VAL A 80 -12.40 -29.81 -1.34
C VAL A 80 -12.47 -31.04 -2.24
N LYS A 81 -11.95 -32.17 -1.77
CA LYS A 81 -12.06 -33.46 -2.45
C LYS A 81 -13.22 -34.27 -1.92
N ILE A 82 -14.17 -34.59 -2.80
CA ILE A 82 -15.29 -35.49 -2.49
C ILE A 82 -14.93 -36.87 -3.05
N SER A 83 -14.66 -37.83 -2.17
CA SER A 83 -14.44 -39.23 -2.58
C SER A 83 -15.75 -39.85 -3.06
N LYS A 84 -15.88 -39.98 -4.38
CA LYS A 84 -17.09 -40.53 -5.02
C LYS A 84 -17.29 -42.01 -4.69
N ASP A 85 -16.21 -42.76 -4.53
CA ASP A 85 -16.26 -44.21 -4.28
C ASP A 85 -16.70 -44.50 -2.85
N PHE A 86 -16.14 -43.76 -1.88
CA PHE A 86 -16.58 -43.83 -0.50
C PHE A 86 -18.07 -43.46 -0.35
N ALA A 87 -18.51 -42.38 -1.02
CA ALA A 87 -19.91 -41.96 -1.01
C ALA A 87 -20.88 -43.00 -1.63
N LYS A 88 -20.44 -43.74 -2.64
CA LYS A 88 -21.22 -44.83 -3.25
C LYS A 88 -21.25 -46.07 -2.37
N GLU A 89 -20.13 -46.42 -1.75
CA GLU A 89 -20.03 -47.57 -0.84
C GLU A 89 -20.88 -47.35 0.43
N LEU A 90 -20.84 -46.14 0.99
CA LEU A 90 -21.64 -45.76 2.16
C LEU A 90 -23.14 -45.85 1.84
N ASN A 91 -23.59 -45.30 0.70
CA ASN A 91 -24.99 -45.41 0.27
C ASN A 91 -25.46 -46.87 0.05
N ARG A 92 -24.55 -47.77 -0.32
CA ARG A 92 -24.84 -49.21 -0.49
C ARG A 92 -24.94 -49.94 0.85
N LYS A 93 -24.08 -49.62 1.82
CA LYS A 93 -24.03 -50.25 3.15
C LYS A 93 -25.14 -49.77 4.09
N THR A 94 -25.59 -48.52 3.94
CA THR A 94 -26.65 -47.95 4.77
C THR A 94 -28.03 -48.46 4.34
N THR A 95 -28.70 -49.17 5.24
CA THR A 95 -30.05 -49.71 5.03
C THR A 95 -31.14 -48.79 5.58
N ASP A 96 -30.83 -48.01 6.62
CA ASP A 96 -31.77 -47.09 7.23
C ASP A 96 -32.05 -45.87 6.32
N LYS A 97 -33.31 -45.45 6.29
CA LYS A 97 -33.79 -44.38 5.41
C LYS A 97 -33.31 -43.01 5.90
N ALA A 98 -33.32 -42.76 7.22
CA ALA A 98 -32.91 -41.49 7.78
C ALA A 98 -31.40 -41.27 7.60
N GLU A 99 -30.58 -42.30 7.83
CA GLU A 99 -29.13 -42.23 7.59
C GLU A 99 -28.78 -41.98 6.11
N ARG A 100 -29.51 -42.61 5.16
CA ARG A 100 -29.32 -42.35 3.72
C ARG A 100 -29.63 -40.92 3.32
N GLU A 101 -30.68 -40.34 3.90
CA GLU A 101 -31.09 -38.97 3.62
C GLU A 101 -30.04 -37.97 4.12
N PHE A 102 -29.54 -38.17 5.34
CA PHE A 102 -28.44 -37.39 5.91
C PHE A 102 -27.16 -37.46 5.04
N ILE A 103 -26.77 -38.65 4.57
CA ILE A 103 -25.60 -38.82 3.69
C ILE A 103 -25.77 -38.04 2.38
N ARG A 104 -26.96 -38.09 1.78
CA ARG A 104 -27.26 -37.32 0.54
C ARG A 104 -27.19 -35.82 0.77
N GLU A 105 -27.71 -35.34 1.89
CA GLU A 105 -27.65 -33.93 2.27
C GLU A 105 -26.19 -33.47 2.39
N LYS A 106 -25.35 -34.20 3.16
CA LYS A 106 -23.94 -33.86 3.35
C LYS A 106 -23.12 -33.89 2.06
N ILE A 107 -23.40 -34.84 1.16
CA ILE A 107 -22.77 -34.87 -0.17
C ILE A 107 -23.17 -33.64 -0.99
N THR A 108 -24.43 -33.23 -0.90
CA THR A 108 -24.94 -32.06 -1.63
C THR A 108 -24.31 -30.77 -1.08
N GLU A 109 -24.20 -30.66 0.23
CA GLU A 109 -23.51 -29.57 0.94
C GLU A 109 -22.04 -29.49 0.53
N ALA A 110 -21.33 -30.63 0.50
CA ALA A 110 -19.94 -30.69 0.08
C ALA A 110 -19.76 -30.28 -1.40
N LYS A 111 -20.66 -30.73 -2.29
CA LYS A 111 -20.65 -30.32 -3.71
C LYS A 111 -20.90 -28.83 -3.87
N TRP A 112 -21.85 -28.29 -3.10
CA TRP A 112 -22.12 -26.85 -3.08
C TRP A 112 -20.89 -26.06 -2.65
N LEU A 113 -20.21 -26.48 -1.58
CA LEU A 113 -18.98 -25.83 -1.11
C LEU A 113 -17.87 -25.87 -2.16
N ALA A 114 -17.65 -27.02 -2.80
CA ALA A 114 -16.65 -27.16 -3.86
C ALA A 114 -16.96 -26.23 -5.05
N ASN A 115 -18.22 -26.15 -5.46
CA ASN A 115 -18.66 -25.23 -6.52
C ASN A 115 -18.51 -23.76 -6.11
N ALA A 116 -18.81 -23.41 -4.86
CA ALA A 116 -18.65 -22.05 -4.35
C ALA A 116 -17.19 -21.61 -4.34
N ILE A 117 -16.26 -22.49 -3.93
CA ILE A 117 -14.81 -22.22 -3.99
C ILE A 117 -14.35 -22.06 -5.44
N SER A 118 -14.76 -22.97 -6.32
CA SER A 118 -14.43 -22.87 -7.75
C SER A 118 -14.93 -21.55 -8.36
N LYS A 119 -16.16 -21.13 -8.03
CA LYS A 119 -16.72 -19.87 -8.51
C LYS A 119 -15.99 -18.65 -7.95
N ARG A 120 -15.58 -18.68 -6.68
CA ARG A 120 -14.74 -17.63 -6.07
C ARG A 120 -13.43 -17.51 -6.83
N ASN A 121 -12.77 -18.63 -7.11
CA ASN A 121 -11.48 -18.67 -7.81
C ASN A 121 -11.61 -18.15 -9.25
N GLU A 122 -12.63 -18.59 -9.99
CA GLU A 122 -12.93 -18.10 -11.35
C GLU A 122 -13.18 -16.58 -11.34
N THR A 123 -13.93 -16.09 -10.36
CA THR A 123 -14.22 -14.65 -10.21
C THR A 123 -12.95 -13.87 -9.91
N MET A 124 -12.12 -14.36 -8.98
CA MET A 124 -10.87 -13.72 -8.61
C MET A 124 -9.89 -13.63 -9.79
N LEU A 125 -9.81 -14.68 -10.61
CA LEU A 125 -9.03 -14.67 -11.85
C LEU A 125 -9.56 -13.65 -12.85
N LYS A 126 -10.86 -13.65 -13.14
CA LYS A 126 -11.45 -12.69 -14.09
C LYS A 126 -11.23 -11.24 -13.67
N VAL A 127 -11.47 -10.94 -12.39
CA VAL A 127 -11.28 -9.59 -11.83
C VAL A 127 -9.80 -9.23 -11.82
N GLY A 128 -8.92 -10.13 -11.39
CA GLY A 128 -7.47 -9.92 -11.37
C GLY A 128 -6.92 -9.65 -12.78
N SER A 129 -7.30 -10.45 -13.77
CA SER A 129 -6.86 -10.29 -15.16
C SER A 129 -7.31 -8.95 -15.75
N GLU A 130 -8.57 -8.54 -15.51
CA GLU A 130 -9.06 -7.25 -16.03
C GLU A 130 -8.38 -6.06 -15.35
N ILE A 131 -8.08 -6.16 -14.05
CA ILE A 131 -7.29 -5.14 -13.33
C ILE A 131 -5.89 -5.03 -13.94
N ILE A 132 -5.20 -6.17 -14.12
CA ILE A 132 -3.83 -6.19 -14.64
C ILE A 132 -3.75 -5.68 -16.08
N LYS A 133 -4.70 -6.05 -16.93
CA LYS A 133 -4.80 -5.57 -18.32
C LYS A 133 -4.84 -4.04 -18.42
N ARG A 134 -5.49 -3.38 -17.47
CA ARG A 134 -5.58 -1.91 -17.39
C ARG A 134 -4.37 -1.28 -16.69
N GLN A 135 -3.60 -2.06 -15.94
CA GLN A 135 -2.44 -1.62 -15.15
C GLN A 135 -1.10 -2.07 -15.77
N THR A 136 -1.07 -2.33 -17.07
CA THR A 136 0.13 -2.73 -17.81
C THR A 136 1.29 -1.75 -17.61
N GLU A 137 1.02 -0.44 -17.68
CA GLU A 137 2.06 0.58 -17.47
C GLU A 137 2.64 0.57 -16.05
N PHE A 138 1.83 0.24 -15.04
CA PHE A 138 2.28 0.09 -13.67
C PHE A 138 3.26 -1.09 -13.52
N LEU A 139 2.98 -2.21 -14.19
CA LEU A 139 3.84 -3.40 -14.14
C LEU A 139 5.19 -3.14 -14.81
N GLU A 140 5.17 -2.49 -15.98
CA GLU A 140 6.35 -2.20 -16.79
C GLU A 140 7.19 -1.07 -16.19
N LYS A 141 6.59 0.08 -15.92
CA LYS A 141 7.28 1.34 -15.61
C LYS A 141 7.25 1.71 -14.12
N GLY A 142 6.49 0.98 -13.30
CA GLY A 142 6.45 1.11 -11.84
C GLY A 142 5.28 1.93 -11.29
N SER A 143 5.27 2.10 -9.96
CA SER A 143 4.15 2.67 -9.17
C SER A 143 3.68 4.06 -9.58
N GLN A 144 4.54 4.85 -10.22
CA GLN A 144 4.23 6.18 -10.71
C GLN A 144 3.25 6.20 -11.90
N TYR A 145 3.14 5.09 -12.64
CA TYR A 145 2.27 4.94 -13.82
C TYR A 145 0.98 4.18 -13.51
N ILE A 146 0.57 4.13 -12.23
CA ILE A 146 -0.69 3.51 -11.86
C ILE A 146 -1.86 4.31 -12.42
N GLN A 147 -2.65 3.64 -13.27
CA GLN A 147 -3.79 4.23 -13.95
C GLN A 147 -4.98 4.32 -12.97
N PRO A 148 -5.69 5.45 -12.88
CA PRO A 148 -6.87 5.52 -12.02
C PRO A 148 -7.97 4.60 -12.56
N MET A 149 -8.67 3.93 -11.65
CA MET A 149 -9.67 2.93 -11.97
C MET A 149 -10.74 2.93 -10.88
N ILE A 150 -12.01 2.87 -11.29
CA ILE A 150 -13.14 2.74 -10.38
C ILE A 150 -13.74 1.33 -10.46
N LEU A 151 -14.42 0.90 -9.40
CA LEU A 151 -15.02 -0.43 -9.31
C LEU A 151 -16.07 -0.67 -10.41
N ASN A 152 -16.80 0.36 -10.81
CA ASN A 152 -17.81 0.27 -11.86
C ASN A 152 -17.23 -0.17 -13.22
N ASP A 153 -16.05 0.34 -13.59
CA ASP A 153 -15.45 0.00 -14.90
C ASP A 153 -15.09 -1.48 -15.01
N ILE A 154 -14.68 -2.09 -13.88
CA ILE A 154 -14.38 -3.52 -13.80
C ILE A 154 -15.67 -4.33 -13.72
N ALA A 155 -16.67 -3.84 -12.98
CA ALA A 155 -17.99 -4.45 -12.89
C ALA A 155 -18.64 -4.60 -14.27
N GLU A 156 -18.61 -3.54 -15.09
CA GLU A 156 -19.12 -3.56 -16.47
C GLU A 156 -18.32 -4.50 -17.37
N ALA A 157 -16.98 -4.47 -17.31
CA ALA A 157 -16.12 -5.31 -18.15
C ALA A 157 -16.27 -6.81 -17.88
N VAL A 158 -16.46 -7.19 -16.60
CA VAL A 158 -16.59 -8.60 -16.18
C VAL A 158 -18.05 -9.07 -16.14
N GLY A 159 -19.01 -8.15 -16.33
CA GLY A 159 -20.45 -8.46 -16.27
C GLY A 159 -20.93 -8.82 -14.86
N MET A 160 -20.38 -8.17 -13.83
CA MET A 160 -20.67 -8.43 -12.42
C MET A 160 -21.15 -7.15 -11.72
N HIS A 161 -21.76 -7.30 -10.55
CA HIS A 161 -22.13 -6.15 -9.73
C HIS A 161 -20.91 -5.56 -9.02
N GLU A 162 -20.90 -4.23 -8.85
CA GLU A 162 -19.85 -3.49 -8.13
C GLU A 162 -19.60 -4.05 -6.71
N SER A 163 -20.68 -4.45 -6.02
CA SER A 163 -20.61 -5.06 -4.69
C SER A 163 -19.85 -6.39 -4.68
N THR A 164 -19.95 -7.18 -5.76
CA THR A 164 -19.19 -8.42 -5.94
C THR A 164 -17.71 -8.11 -6.13
N ILE A 165 -17.38 -7.12 -6.97
CA ILE A 165 -15.98 -6.70 -7.18
C ILE A 165 -15.36 -6.22 -5.87
N SER A 166 -16.03 -5.30 -5.16
CA SER A 166 -15.58 -4.75 -3.88
C SER A 166 -15.29 -5.84 -2.82
N ARG A 167 -16.14 -6.86 -2.75
CA ARG A 167 -15.96 -8.01 -1.85
C ARG A 167 -14.77 -8.88 -2.25
N VAL A 168 -14.59 -9.13 -3.55
CA VAL A 168 -13.49 -9.97 -4.06
C VAL A 168 -12.14 -9.26 -3.92
N THR A 169 -12.09 -7.94 -4.09
CA THR A 169 -10.84 -7.18 -4.05
C THR A 169 -10.37 -6.85 -2.64
N THR A 170 -11.28 -6.79 -1.67
CA THR A 170 -10.95 -6.46 -0.28
C THR A 170 -10.30 -7.66 0.41
N GLY A 171 -9.07 -7.49 0.89
CA GLY A 171 -8.29 -8.52 1.59
C GLY A 171 -7.64 -9.57 0.68
N SER A 172 -7.84 -9.49 -0.64
CA SER A 172 -7.19 -10.37 -1.61
C SER A 172 -5.87 -9.77 -2.09
N LEU A 173 -4.81 -10.57 -2.07
CA LEU A 173 -3.46 -10.14 -2.40
C LEU A 173 -3.03 -10.66 -3.78
N ILE A 174 -2.34 -9.80 -4.52
CA ILE A 174 -1.75 -10.10 -5.82
C ILE A 174 -0.24 -9.90 -5.77
N GLN A 175 0.51 -10.91 -6.20
CA GLN A 175 1.95 -10.79 -6.41
C GLN A 175 2.23 -10.28 -7.82
N THR A 176 2.92 -9.15 -7.90
CA THR A 176 3.38 -8.57 -9.17
C THR A 176 4.92 -8.59 -9.22
N PRO A 177 5.55 -8.39 -10.39
CA PRO A 177 7.00 -8.21 -10.48
C PRO A 177 7.53 -7.03 -9.64
N ARG A 178 6.64 -6.10 -9.26
CA ARG A 178 6.96 -4.91 -8.46
C ARG A 178 6.65 -5.08 -6.96
N GLY A 179 6.23 -6.27 -6.53
CA GLY A 179 5.90 -6.60 -5.15
C GLY A 179 4.46 -7.10 -4.97
N THR A 180 4.12 -7.45 -3.73
CA THR A 180 2.77 -7.92 -3.36
C THR A 180 1.91 -6.77 -2.90
N LEU A 181 0.70 -6.65 -3.47
CA LEU A 181 -0.24 -5.56 -3.19
C LEU A 181 -1.64 -6.13 -2.97
N GLU A 182 -2.48 -5.39 -2.24
CA GLU A 182 -3.90 -5.69 -2.18
C GLU A 182 -4.56 -5.28 -3.51
N LEU A 183 -5.47 -6.11 -4.03
CA LEU A 183 -6.22 -5.78 -5.25
C LEU A 183 -6.97 -4.46 -5.12
N LYS A 184 -7.45 -4.15 -3.91
CA LYS A 184 -8.12 -2.89 -3.59
C LYS A 184 -7.23 -1.66 -3.84
N ALA A 185 -5.91 -1.78 -3.73
CA ALA A 185 -4.98 -0.67 -3.87
C ALA A 185 -4.92 -0.11 -5.31
N PHE A 186 -5.31 -0.90 -6.32
CA PHE A 186 -5.40 -0.44 -7.70
C PHE A 186 -6.58 0.50 -7.95
N PHE A 187 -7.61 0.43 -7.10
CA PHE A 187 -8.76 1.31 -7.18
C PHE A 187 -8.40 2.63 -6.50
N SER A 188 -8.15 3.63 -7.33
CA SER A 188 -7.88 4.98 -6.85
C SER A 188 -8.84 5.95 -7.51
N VAL A 189 -9.35 6.90 -6.72
CA VAL A 189 -10.12 8.01 -7.26
C VAL A 189 -9.16 8.87 -8.07
N GLY A 190 -9.33 8.86 -9.39
CA GLY A 190 -8.60 9.74 -10.28
C GLY A 190 -8.97 11.20 -9.98
N VAL A 191 -7.97 12.07 -9.90
CA VAL A 191 -8.22 13.51 -9.80
C VAL A 191 -8.48 14.00 -11.24
N LYS A 192 -9.74 14.31 -11.55
CA LYS A 192 -10.10 14.89 -12.86
C LYS A 192 -9.36 16.22 -13.01
N GLN A 193 -8.55 16.30 -14.05
CA GLN A 193 -7.92 17.54 -14.46
C GLN A 193 -8.92 18.38 -15.26
N GLY A 194 -8.87 19.70 -15.11
CA GLY A 194 -9.69 20.61 -15.93
C GLY A 194 -9.36 20.45 -17.42
N ASN A 195 -10.41 20.38 -18.23
CA ASN A 195 -10.47 20.30 -19.69
C ASN A 195 -9.41 19.39 -20.36
N ASP A 196 -9.85 18.17 -20.70
CA ASP A 196 -9.25 17.25 -21.68
C ASP A 196 -7.87 16.64 -21.41
N SER A 197 -7.29 16.79 -20.20
CA SER A 197 -6.04 16.10 -19.85
C SER A 197 -6.24 14.82 -19.03
N GLU A 198 -5.34 13.86 -19.25
CA GLU A 198 -5.30 12.53 -18.61
C GLU A 198 -5.59 12.59 -17.11
N THR A 199 -6.51 11.72 -16.67
CA THR A 199 -6.80 11.57 -15.24
C THR A 199 -5.59 10.90 -14.59
N LYS A 200 -4.96 11.58 -13.62
CA LYS A 200 -3.84 11.02 -12.85
C LYS A 200 -4.32 10.50 -11.51
N SER A 201 -3.76 9.35 -11.09
CA SER A 201 -4.10 8.71 -9.82
C SER A 201 -3.49 9.44 -8.62
N ALA A 202 -4.19 9.39 -7.48
CA ALA A 202 -3.68 9.97 -6.23
C ALA A 202 -2.32 9.39 -5.79
N ALA A 203 -2.06 8.12 -6.12
CA ALA A 203 -0.78 7.46 -5.83
C ALA A 203 0.37 8.01 -6.70
N SER A 204 0.13 8.24 -8.00
CA SER A 204 1.11 8.89 -8.87
C SER A 204 1.49 10.30 -8.37
N ILE A 205 0.48 11.07 -7.95
CA ILE A 205 0.68 12.42 -7.39
C ILE A 205 1.52 12.35 -6.10
N LYS A 206 1.19 11.44 -5.17
CA LYS A 206 1.97 11.23 -3.93
C LYS A 206 3.43 10.88 -4.21
N PHE A 207 3.66 9.98 -5.16
CA PHE A 207 5.02 9.57 -5.54
C PHE A 207 5.82 10.73 -6.12
N ARG A 208 5.22 11.54 -7.01
CA ARG A 208 5.87 12.74 -7.55
C ARG A 208 6.20 13.76 -6.46
N ILE A 209 5.28 14.03 -5.53
CA ILE A 209 5.53 14.92 -4.39
C ILE A 209 6.73 14.42 -3.58
N LYS A 210 6.78 13.11 -3.30
CA LYS A 210 7.90 12.51 -2.56
C LYS A 210 9.23 12.67 -3.31
N LYS A 211 9.26 12.38 -4.61
CA LYS A 211 10.46 12.52 -5.45
C LYS A 211 10.97 13.96 -5.53
N LEU A 212 10.05 14.94 -5.69
CA LEU A 212 10.40 16.36 -5.68
C LEU A 212 11.03 16.79 -4.35
N ILE A 213 10.51 16.28 -3.23
CA ILE A 213 11.04 16.59 -1.89
C ILE A 213 12.35 15.84 -1.63
N GLU A 214 12.53 14.62 -2.15
CA GLU A 214 13.81 13.88 -2.04
C GLU A 214 14.95 14.53 -2.83
N GLN A 215 14.62 15.25 -3.90
CA GLN A 215 15.58 15.98 -4.74
C GLN A 215 15.76 17.45 -4.29
N GLU A 216 15.13 17.88 -3.19
CA GLU A 216 15.19 19.26 -2.74
C GLU A 216 16.57 19.62 -2.16
N ASP A 217 16.99 20.87 -2.36
CA ASP A 217 18.16 21.41 -1.67
C ASP A 217 17.87 21.51 -0.15
N PRO A 218 18.65 20.85 0.73
CA PRO A 218 18.48 20.93 2.17
C PRO A 218 18.52 22.37 2.73
N SER A 219 19.21 23.29 2.03
CA SER A 219 19.35 24.71 2.36
C SER A 219 18.07 25.50 2.14
N SER A 220 17.30 25.12 1.12
CA SER A 220 16.08 25.80 0.71
C SER A 220 14.97 24.80 0.39
N PRO A 221 14.33 24.20 1.41
CA PRO A 221 13.26 23.22 1.20
C PRO A 221 12.08 23.81 0.42
N ILE A 222 11.57 23.04 -0.53
CA ILE A 222 10.53 23.48 -1.46
C ILE A 222 9.20 23.67 -0.71
N SER A 223 8.53 24.80 -0.93
CA SER A 223 7.24 25.10 -0.30
C SER A 223 6.11 24.26 -0.91
N ASP A 224 5.02 24.07 -0.15
CA ASP A 224 3.83 23.37 -0.68
C ASP A 224 3.23 24.12 -1.90
N ASP A 225 3.49 25.43 -2.05
CA ASP A 225 3.07 26.24 -3.20
C ASP A 225 3.96 26.01 -4.44
N ALA A 226 5.28 25.95 -4.26
CA ALA A 226 6.20 25.64 -5.36
C ALA A 226 6.02 24.20 -5.89
N ILE A 227 5.64 23.25 -5.03
CA ILE A 227 5.26 21.90 -5.46
C ILE A 227 4.00 21.94 -6.35
N VAL A 228 3.04 22.81 -6.06
CA VAL A 228 1.84 22.98 -6.91
C VAL A 228 2.22 23.52 -8.28
N GLU A 229 3.08 24.54 -8.34
CA GLU A 229 3.54 25.13 -9.60
C GLU A 229 4.31 24.10 -10.45
N THR A 230 5.25 23.38 -9.86
CA THR A 230 6.02 22.33 -10.56
C THR A 230 5.11 21.22 -11.09
N LEU A 231 4.12 20.80 -10.29
CA LEU A 231 3.13 19.81 -10.73
C LEU A 231 2.24 20.35 -11.86
N GLN A 232 1.93 21.65 -11.86
CA GLN A 232 1.15 22.28 -12.92
C GLN A 232 1.92 22.35 -14.24
N GLU A 233 3.22 22.63 -14.21
CA GLU A 233 4.12 22.56 -15.38
C GLU A 233 4.17 21.14 -15.98
N ASP A 234 4.15 20.12 -15.12
CA ASP A 234 4.07 18.70 -15.49
C ASP A 234 2.66 18.24 -15.96
N GLY A 235 1.73 19.17 -16.16
CA GLY A 235 0.34 18.90 -16.55
C GLY A 235 -0.42 18.14 -15.46
N VAL A 236 -0.30 18.58 -14.20
CA VAL A 236 -1.05 18.07 -13.04
C VAL A 236 -1.62 19.24 -12.23
N SER A 237 -2.92 19.52 -12.40
CA SER A 237 -3.59 20.54 -11.59
C SER A 237 -4.01 20.00 -10.22
N VAL A 238 -3.37 20.47 -9.14
CA VAL A 238 -3.70 20.11 -7.76
C VAL A 238 -3.74 21.33 -6.84
N ALA A 239 -4.69 21.36 -5.91
CA ALA A 239 -4.75 22.42 -4.90
C ALA A 239 -3.68 22.23 -3.81
N ARG A 240 -3.15 23.35 -3.28
CA ARG A 240 -2.19 23.38 -2.16
C ARG A 240 -2.62 22.53 -0.95
N ARG A 241 -3.92 22.57 -0.58
CA ARG A 241 -4.46 21.76 0.53
C ARG A 241 -4.33 20.24 0.25
N THR A 242 -4.45 19.83 -1.00
CA THR A 242 -4.30 18.43 -1.44
C THR A 242 -2.84 17.99 -1.34
N VAL A 243 -1.90 18.83 -1.78
CA VAL A 243 -0.45 18.59 -1.62
C VAL A 243 -0.08 18.44 -0.14
N ALA A 244 -0.54 19.37 0.71
CA ALA A 244 -0.30 19.30 2.16
C ALA A 244 -0.90 18.02 2.81
N LYS A 245 -2.09 17.60 2.37
CA LYS A 245 -2.73 16.35 2.82
C LYS A 245 -1.91 15.11 2.43
N TYR A 246 -1.48 15.03 1.16
CA TYR A 246 -0.68 13.92 0.67
C TYR A 246 0.70 13.86 1.33
N ARG A 247 1.35 15.01 1.52
CA ARG A 247 2.61 15.11 2.26
C ARG A 247 2.50 14.55 3.69
N LYS A 248 1.41 14.87 4.39
CA LYS A 248 1.14 14.32 5.74
C LYS A 248 0.95 12.80 5.73
N MET A 249 0.26 12.26 4.71
CA MET A 249 0.06 10.80 4.59
C MET A 249 1.39 10.06 4.37
N GLU A 250 2.34 10.65 3.66
CA GLU A 250 3.69 10.11 3.45
C GLU A 250 4.65 10.39 4.62
N ASN A 251 4.15 10.90 5.76
CA ASN A 251 4.95 11.30 6.92
C ASN A 251 6.04 12.35 6.63
N ILE A 252 5.86 13.15 5.58
CA ILE A 252 6.81 14.19 5.21
C ILE A 252 6.45 15.49 5.97
N PRO A 253 7.37 16.10 6.73
CA PRO A 253 7.09 17.33 7.47
C PRO A 253 7.03 18.55 6.55
N SER A 254 6.49 19.68 7.04
CA SER A 254 6.35 20.91 6.24
C SER A 254 7.70 21.49 5.86
N SER A 255 7.77 22.32 4.82
CA SER A 255 9.00 23.01 4.39
C SER A 255 9.69 23.72 5.55
N PHE A 256 8.94 24.41 6.42
CA PHE A 256 9.47 25.05 7.62
C PHE A 256 10.09 24.05 8.62
N ALA A 257 9.43 22.91 8.84
CA ALA A 257 9.93 21.87 9.74
C ALA A 257 11.13 21.11 9.13
N ARG A 258 11.18 20.94 7.81
CA ARG A 258 12.33 20.38 7.07
C ARG A 258 13.53 21.31 7.15
N LYS A 259 13.32 22.61 6.91
CA LYS A 259 14.36 23.65 7.06
C LYS A 259 14.95 23.62 8.47
N ARG A 260 14.08 23.57 9.48
CA ARG A 260 14.51 23.42 10.87
C ARG A 260 15.28 22.11 11.10
N ARG A 261 14.82 20.98 10.58
CA ARG A 261 15.51 19.68 10.71
C ARG A 261 16.91 19.70 10.07
N ASN A 262 17.07 20.36 8.93
CA ASN A 262 18.33 20.43 8.21
C ASN A 262 19.37 21.29 8.95
N ILE A 263 18.93 22.41 9.55
CA ILE A 263 19.73 23.21 10.49
C ILE A 263 20.16 22.36 11.69
N ILE A 264 19.23 21.56 12.24
CA ILE A 264 19.50 20.66 13.38
C ILE A 264 20.47 19.54 13.01
N SER A 265 20.46 19.03 11.79
CA SER A 265 21.37 17.98 11.35
C SER A 265 22.76 18.48 10.94
N GLY A 266 23.00 19.79 10.95
CA GLY A 266 24.28 20.37 10.52
C GLY A 266 24.54 20.26 9.02
N ALA A 267 23.49 20.03 8.21
CA ALA A 267 23.59 19.99 6.75
C ALA A 267 23.72 21.39 6.13
N THR A 268 23.42 22.42 6.91
CA THR A 268 23.44 23.84 6.54
C THR A 268 24.06 24.65 7.67
N LEU A 269 25.26 24.23 8.11
CA LEU A 269 26.19 25.08 8.84
C LEU A 269 27.41 25.31 7.95
#